data_AF-A0A9P8XQ84-F1
#
_entry.id   AF-A0A9P8XQ84-F1
#
_cell.length_a   1.000
_cell.length_b   1.000
_cell.length_c   1.000
_cell.angle_alpha   90.00
_cell.angle_beta   90.00
_cell.angle_gamma   90.00
#
_symmetry.space_group_name_H-M   'P 1'
#
loop_
_entity.id
_entity.type
_entity.pdbx_description
1 polymer ?
#
loop_
_entity_poly.entity_id
_entity_poly.type
_entity_poly.pdbx_seq_one_letter_code
_entity_poly.pdbx_strand_id
1 'polypeptide(L)'
;ASEWTVTILAFIFLGLRLYVRITQRQINLVWSEVWLMLGFSWLLGLVISDTITFQKGAMSEFFDEPNVSIKQIRFASNYLFDAGLYFPKLSMVTIYFQLLPRHNRVLRWALYFTAAFTIVAFLVAIFVDTFWCGVNVPINWSIEPGACASYSSAVVFKLNWSLCFVSEVLLLLLPFPLLQNLRTASRHEFASLNILFALGIITIAVSAGRFATMLVLINDISVYVWATTEFAVSQIIVSSMALRPLLKRIWSSFYSS
;
A
#
# COMPACT_ATOMS: atom_id res chain seq x y z
N ALA A 1 0.99 19.60 -5.62
CA ALA A 1 2.44 19.65 -5.26
C ALA A 1 2.81 18.59 -4.21
N SER A 2 2.06 18.50 -3.10
CA SER A 2 2.26 17.51 -2.03
C SER A 2 2.35 16.05 -2.51
N GLU A 3 1.45 15.62 -3.38
CA GLU A 3 1.42 14.24 -3.94
C GLU A 3 2.71 13.86 -4.67
N TRP A 4 3.21 14.75 -5.52
CA TRP A 4 4.46 14.54 -6.23
C TRP A 4 5.65 14.50 -5.26
N THR A 5 5.66 15.31 -4.20
CA THR A 5 6.72 15.30 -3.19
C THR A 5 6.81 13.95 -2.47
N VAL A 6 5.70 13.40 -1.99
CA VAL A 6 5.69 12.08 -1.31
C VAL A 6 6.01 10.94 -2.29
N THR A 7 5.60 11.07 -3.54
CA THR A 7 5.89 10.07 -4.59
C THR A 7 7.36 10.06 -4.95
N ILE A 8 7.98 11.23 -5.17
CA ILE A 8 9.42 11.35 -5.42
C ILE A 8 10.21 10.74 -4.25
N LEU A 9 9.80 11.03 -3.01
CA LEU A 9 10.42 10.42 -1.84
C LEU A 9 10.32 8.90 -1.90
N ALA A 10 9.17 8.33 -2.24
CA ALA A 10 9.02 6.89 -2.41
C ALA A 10 9.97 6.32 -3.49
N PHE A 11 10.08 6.98 -4.64
CA PHE A 11 10.99 6.56 -5.72
C PHE A 11 12.47 6.62 -5.31
N ILE A 12 12.87 7.58 -4.47
CA ILE A 12 14.22 7.64 -3.91
C ILE A 12 14.49 6.39 -3.05
N PHE A 13 13.55 5.99 -2.20
CA PHE A 13 13.68 4.78 -1.38
C PHE A 13 13.73 3.49 -2.22
N LEU A 14 12.98 3.42 -3.32
CA LEU A 14 13.06 2.32 -4.28
C LEU A 14 14.46 2.25 -4.93
N GLY A 15 14.94 3.38 -5.45
CA GLY A 15 16.26 3.46 -6.07
C GLY A 15 17.36 3.05 -5.11
N LEU A 16 17.29 3.53 -3.86
CA LEU A 16 18.20 3.12 -2.79
C LEU A 16 18.13 1.60 -2.58
N ARG A 17 16.94 1.03 -2.39
CA ARG A 17 16.77 -0.43 -2.22
C ARG A 17 17.36 -1.24 -3.38
N LEU A 18 17.09 -0.86 -4.62
CA LEU A 18 17.61 -1.57 -5.79
C LEU A 18 19.14 -1.51 -5.83
N TYR A 19 19.72 -0.35 -5.55
CA TYR A 19 21.16 -0.16 -5.45
C TYR A 19 21.79 -1.08 -4.39
N VAL A 20 21.18 -1.16 -3.19
CA VAL A 20 21.62 -2.08 -2.12
C VAL A 20 21.62 -3.52 -2.59
N ARG A 21 20.52 -3.96 -3.20
CA ARG A 21 20.34 -5.35 -3.57
C ARG A 21 21.29 -5.81 -4.66
N ILE A 22 21.52 -4.95 -5.65
CA ILE A 22 22.49 -5.18 -6.70
C ILE A 22 23.89 -5.30 -6.09
N THR A 23 24.26 -4.38 -5.20
CA THR A 23 25.58 -4.36 -4.53
C THR A 23 25.77 -5.58 -3.63
N GLN A 24 24.72 -6.04 -2.93
CA GLN A 24 24.77 -7.18 -2.02
C GLN A 24 24.51 -8.54 -2.70
N ARG A 25 24.33 -8.58 -4.03
CA ARG A 25 24.04 -9.79 -4.81
C ARG A 25 22.91 -10.66 -4.23
N GLN A 26 21.84 -10.04 -3.73
CA GLN A 26 20.70 -10.77 -3.13
C GLN A 26 19.72 -11.31 -4.19
N ILE A 27 20.12 -12.38 -4.90
CA ILE A 27 19.39 -12.95 -6.05
C ILE A 27 18.09 -13.66 -5.66
N ASN A 28 17.92 -14.11 -4.40
CA ASN A 28 16.79 -14.95 -4.01
C ASN A 28 15.43 -14.23 -3.84
N LEU A 29 15.39 -12.90 -3.93
CA LEU A 29 14.21 -12.08 -3.60
C LEU A 29 13.58 -11.39 -4.82
N VAL A 30 13.71 -11.96 -6.03
CA VAL A 30 13.20 -11.37 -7.28
C VAL A 30 11.70 -11.07 -7.20
N TRP A 31 10.89 -12.01 -6.68
CA TRP A 31 9.43 -11.84 -6.61
C TRP A 31 8.99 -10.67 -5.73
N SER A 32 9.69 -10.40 -4.63
CA SER A 32 9.40 -9.24 -3.78
C SER A 32 9.62 -7.93 -4.55
N GLU A 33 10.64 -7.87 -5.41
CA GLU A 33 10.90 -6.67 -6.21
C GLU A 33 9.89 -6.51 -7.34
N VAL A 34 9.47 -7.61 -7.98
CA VAL A 34 8.45 -7.55 -9.03
C VAL A 34 7.16 -6.93 -8.47
N TRP A 35 6.67 -7.44 -7.33
CA TRP A 35 5.50 -6.86 -6.67
C TRP A 35 5.71 -5.40 -6.29
N LEU A 36 6.88 -5.04 -5.78
CA LEU A 36 7.18 -3.66 -5.40
C LEU A 36 7.16 -2.72 -6.61
N MET A 37 7.82 -3.12 -7.70
CA MET A 37 7.87 -2.35 -8.95
C MET A 37 6.49 -2.16 -9.59
N LEU A 38 5.63 -3.18 -9.55
CA LEU A 38 4.23 -3.07 -9.96
C LEU A 38 3.46 -2.08 -9.10
N GLY A 39 3.72 -2.06 -7.79
CA GLY A 39 3.14 -1.07 -6.90
C GLY A 39 3.61 0.37 -7.20
N PHE A 40 4.88 0.57 -7.56
CA PHE A 40 5.38 1.87 -7.99
C PHE A 40 4.79 2.34 -9.32
N SER A 41 4.57 1.45 -10.28
CA SER A 41 3.90 1.82 -11.54
C SER A 41 2.43 2.20 -11.30
N TRP A 42 1.74 1.52 -10.38
CA TRP A 42 0.37 1.89 -9.97
C TRP A 42 0.33 3.25 -9.27
N LEU A 43 1.25 3.50 -8.33
CA LEU A 43 1.37 4.80 -7.65
C LEU A 43 1.61 5.94 -8.65
N LEU A 44 2.49 5.73 -9.64
CA LEU A 44 2.74 6.72 -10.68
C LEU A 44 1.47 6.97 -11.53
N GLY A 45 0.76 5.91 -11.91
CA GLY A 45 -0.51 6.03 -12.64
C GLY A 45 -1.56 6.80 -11.85
N LEU A 46 -1.66 6.55 -10.54
CA LEU A 46 -2.58 7.26 -9.64
C LEU A 46 -2.29 8.76 -9.64
N VAL A 47 -1.05 9.14 -9.35
CA VAL A 47 -0.64 10.56 -9.25
C VAL A 47 -0.79 11.29 -10.59
N ILE A 48 -0.54 10.61 -11.71
CA ILE A 48 -0.80 11.17 -13.05
C ILE A 48 -2.31 11.40 -13.25
N SER A 49 -3.14 10.43 -12.90
CA SER A 49 -4.60 10.51 -13.04
C SER A 49 -5.18 11.63 -12.17
N ASP A 50 -4.67 11.78 -10.95
CA ASP A 50 -5.07 12.83 -10.02
C ASP A 50 -4.58 14.21 -10.51
N THR A 51 -3.39 14.28 -11.08
CA THR A 51 -2.89 15.52 -11.73
C THR A 51 -3.76 15.95 -12.90
N ILE A 52 -4.18 15.02 -13.76
CA ILE A 52 -5.09 15.33 -14.88
C ILE A 52 -6.45 15.79 -14.35
N THR A 53 -6.96 15.15 -13.29
CA THR A 53 -8.23 15.53 -12.64
C THR A 53 -8.14 16.94 -12.05
N PHE A 54 -7.03 17.29 -11.41
CA PHE A 54 -6.76 18.63 -10.90
C PHE A 54 -6.69 19.68 -12.01
N GLN A 55 -5.97 19.40 -13.10
CA GLN A 55 -5.84 20.32 -14.24
C GLN A 55 -7.18 20.62 -14.93
N LYS A 56 -8.13 19.69 -14.85
CA LYS A 56 -9.49 19.87 -15.36
C LYS A 56 -10.45 20.55 -14.37
N GLY A 57 -9.97 20.94 -13.18
CA GLY A 57 -10.79 21.59 -12.16
C GLY A 57 -11.80 20.65 -11.47
N ALA A 58 -11.67 19.34 -11.65
CA ALA A 58 -12.66 18.34 -11.23
C ALA A 58 -12.29 17.65 -9.91
N MET A 59 -11.76 18.39 -8.93
CA MET A 59 -11.46 17.82 -7.60
C MET A 59 -12.53 18.12 -6.55
N SER A 60 -13.45 19.05 -6.82
CA SER A 60 -14.45 19.53 -5.83
C SER A 60 -15.89 19.09 -6.11
N GLU A 61 -16.18 18.41 -7.22
CA GLU A 61 -17.54 17.95 -7.57
C GLU A 61 -17.51 16.46 -7.98
N PHE A 62 -17.68 15.56 -7.01
CA PHE A 62 -17.65 14.11 -7.27
C PHE A 62 -18.92 13.53 -7.90
N PHE A 63 -20.09 14.13 -7.64
CA PHE A 63 -21.38 13.50 -7.95
C PHE A 63 -22.01 13.98 -9.27
N ASP A 64 -21.85 15.26 -9.62
CA ASP A 64 -22.53 15.88 -10.77
C ASP A 64 -21.59 16.20 -11.95
N GLU A 65 -20.55 15.38 -12.13
CA GLU A 65 -19.56 15.60 -13.20
C GLU A 65 -20.16 15.27 -14.60
N PRO A 66 -20.36 16.26 -15.50
CA PRO A 66 -21.00 16.04 -16.80
C PRO A 66 -20.03 15.42 -17.83
N ASN A 67 -18.75 15.26 -17.49
CA ASN A 67 -17.72 14.82 -18.42
C ASN A 67 -17.38 13.33 -18.28
N VAL A 68 -17.73 12.54 -19.30
CA VAL A 68 -17.40 11.09 -19.38
C VAL A 68 -15.92 10.83 -19.18
N SER A 69 -15.04 11.63 -19.79
CA SER A 69 -13.59 11.43 -19.67
C SER A 69 -13.08 11.61 -18.24
N ILE A 70 -13.71 12.46 -17.44
CA ILE A 70 -13.33 12.67 -16.04
C ILE A 70 -13.81 11.51 -15.18
N LYS A 71 -15.04 11.01 -15.41
CA LYS A 71 -15.54 9.80 -14.75
C LYS A 71 -14.68 8.56 -15.06
N GLN A 72 -14.20 8.42 -16.29
CA GLN A 72 -13.25 7.36 -16.67
C GLN A 72 -11.91 7.47 -15.92
N ILE A 73 -11.36 8.69 -15.80
CA ILE A 73 -10.12 8.91 -15.05
C ILE A 73 -10.33 8.62 -13.57
N ARG A 74 -11.44 9.05 -12.95
CA ARG A 74 -11.76 8.74 -11.55
C ARG A 74 -11.94 7.25 -11.31
N PHE A 75 -12.60 6.54 -12.24
CA PHE A 75 -12.72 5.09 -12.20
C PHE A 75 -11.33 4.42 -12.25
N ALA A 76 -10.45 4.89 -13.14
CA ALA A 76 -9.07 4.42 -13.21
C ALA A 76 -8.28 4.75 -11.92
N SER A 77 -8.35 5.97 -11.38
CA SER A 77 -7.72 6.35 -10.11
C SER A 77 -8.17 5.45 -8.96
N ASN A 78 -9.48 5.17 -8.86
CA ASN A 78 -10.01 4.26 -7.84
C ASN A 78 -9.32 2.90 -7.91
N TYR A 79 -9.33 2.33 -9.12
CA TYR A 79 -8.77 1.01 -9.38
C TYR A 79 -7.25 0.97 -9.15
N LEU A 80 -6.53 2.03 -9.54
CA LEU A 80 -5.09 2.18 -9.33
C LEU A 80 -4.74 2.31 -7.84
N PHE A 81 -5.61 2.90 -7.04
CA PHE A 81 -5.40 3.00 -5.60
C PHE A 81 -5.75 1.69 -4.89
N ASP A 82 -6.98 1.21 -5.04
CA ASP A 82 -7.51 0.07 -4.28
C ASP A 82 -6.77 -1.23 -4.62
N ALA A 83 -6.52 -1.51 -5.91
CA ALA A 83 -5.71 -2.66 -6.30
C ALA A 83 -4.22 -2.41 -5.99
N GLY A 84 -3.74 -1.17 -6.22
CA GLY A 84 -2.34 -0.81 -6.07
C GLY A 84 -1.79 -1.00 -4.66
N LEU A 85 -2.61 -0.69 -3.65
CA LEU A 85 -2.26 -0.79 -2.23
C LEU A 85 -1.91 -2.22 -1.77
N TYR A 86 -2.30 -3.25 -2.52
CA TYR A 86 -1.97 -4.64 -2.20
C TYR A 86 -0.60 -5.08 -2.73
N PHE A 87 -0.04 -4.42 -3.75
CA PHE A 87 1.30 -4.75 -4.25
C PHE A 87 2.42 -4.64 -3.20
N PRO A 88 2.55 -3.55 -2.40
CA PRO A 88 3.54 -3.51 -1.33
C PRO A 88 3.26 -4.58 -0.26
N LYS A 89 2.00 -4.90 0.01
CA LYS A 89 1.60 -5.95 0.96
C LYS A 89 2.03 -7.34 0.48
N LEU A 90 1.82 -7.67 -0.79
CA LEU A 90 2.28 -8.92 -1.42
C LEU A 90 3.81 -9.01 -1.46
N SER A 91 4.50 -7.88 -1.69
CA SER A 91 5.95 -7.81 -1.56
C SER A 91 6.41 -8.14 -0.13
N MET A 92 5.75 -7.56 0.88
CA MET A 92 6.02 -7.82 2.30
C MET A 92 5.77 -9.27 2.71
N VAL A 93 4.65 -9.86 2.28
CA VAL A 93 4.36 -11.30 2.46
C VAL A 93 5.47 -12.16 1.86
N THR A 94 5.95 -11.83 0.66
CA THR A 94 7.04 -12.54 0.00
C THR A 94 8.34 -12.47 0.80
N ILE A 95 8.67 -11.30 1.37
CA ILE A 95 9.81 -11.12 2.27
C ILE A 95 9.64 -12.01 3.51
N TYR A 96 8.44 -12.05 4.11
CA TYR A 96 8.18 -12.88 5.28
C TYR A 96 8.28 -14.39 5.01
N PHE A 97 7.90 -14.87 3.83
CA PHE A 97 8.12 -16.27 3.45
C PHE A 97 9.58 -16.69 3.51
N GLN A 98 10.49 -15.77 3.21
CA GLN A 98 11.93 -15.99 3.24
C GLN A 98 12.55 -15.75 4.61
N LEU A 99 12.08 -14.74 5.34
CA LEU A 99 12.64 -14.36 6.64
C LEU A 99 12.23 -15.32 7.76
N LEU A 100 10.98 -15.79 7.77
CA LEU A 100 10.44 -16.56 8.87
C LEU A 100 11.01 -17.99 8.89
N PRO A 101 11.34 -18.59 10.05
CA PRO A 101 11.86 -19.96 10.10
C PRO A 101 10.81 -20.98 9.63
N ARG A 102 11.23 -22.01 8.89
CA ARG A 102 10.33 -23.07 8.38
C ARG A 102 9.82 -24.01 9.48
N HIS A 103 10.58 -24.18 10.55
CA HIS A 103 10.27 -25.14 11.63
C HIS A 103 9.12 -24.69 12.54
N ASN A 104 8.87 -23.39 12.67
CA ASN A 104 7.80 -22.87 13.52
C ASN A 104 6.45 -22.97 12.78
N ARG A 105 5.71 -24.06 13.03
CA ARG A 105 4.43 -24.36 12.37
C ARG A 105 3.37 -23.29 12.60
N VAL A 106 3.25 -22.76 13.83
CA VAL A 106 2.25 -21.74 14.17
C VAL A 106 2.47 -20.48 13.34
N LEU A 107 3.71 -20.02 13.28
CA LEU A 107 4.07 -18.82 12.53
C LEU A 107 3.91 -19.01 11.01
N ARG A 108 4.17 -20.22 10.51
CA ARG A 108 3.95 -20.56 9.10
C ARG A 108 2.47 -20.59 8.74
N TRP A 109 1.62 -21.16 9.58
CA TRP A 109 0.17 -21.10 9.41
C TRP A 109 -0.37 -19.67 9.44
N ALA A 110 0.11 -18.85 10.39
CA ALA A 110 -0.23 -17.43 10.42
C ALA A 110 0.18 -16.71 9.12
N LEU A 111 1.38 -17.00 8.60
CA LEU A 111 1.84 -16.44 7.32
C LEU A 111 0.99 -16.90 6.14
N TYR A 112 0.63 -18.19 6.05
CA TYR A 112 -0.26 -18.69 5.00
C TYR A 112 -1.63 -18.04 5.05
N PHE A 113 -2.19 -17.88 6.25
CA PHE A 113 -3.45 -17.18 6.46
C PHE A 113 -3.36 -15.72 6.00
N THR A 114 -2.34 -14.96 6.44
CA THR A 114 -2.14 -13.56 6.04
C THR A 114 -1.94 -13.44 4.53
N ALA A 115 -1.20 -14.36 3.90
CA ALA A 115 -1.00 -14.37 2.46
C ALA A 115 -2.30 -14.63 1.70
N ALA A 116 -3.06 -15.66 2.11
CA ALA A 116 -4.35 -16.00 1.51
C ALA A 116 -5.34 -14.84 1.67
N PHE A 117 -5.44 -14.26 2.87
CA PHE A 117 -6.29 -13.10 3.13
C PHE A 117 -5.92 -11.92 2.24
N THR A 118 -4.63 -11.57 2.13
CA THR A 118 -4.15 -10.45 1.30
C THR A 118 -4.47 -10.67 -0.18
N ILE A 119 -4.30 -11.88 -0.70
CA ILE A 119 -4.62 -12.21 -2.09
C ILE A 119 -6.13 -12.14 -2.33
N VAL A 120 -6.94 -12.71 -1.43
CA VAL A 120 -8.40 -12.65 -1.55
C VAL A 120 -8.89 -11.21 -1.48
N ALA A 121 -8.38 -10.41 -0.54
CA ALA A 121 -8.72 -8.99 -0.42
C ALA A 121 -8.36 -8.19 -1.67
N PHE A 122 -7.18 -8.46 -2.27
CA PHE A 122 -6.77 -7.87 -3.54
C PHE A 122 -7.72 -8.21 -4.69
N LEU A 123 -8.11 -9.49 -4.81
CA LEU A 123 -9.06 -9.92 -5.82
C LEU A 123 -10.43 -9.29 -5.58
N VAL A 124 -10.91 -9.26 -4.33
CA VAL A 124 -12.19 -8.63 -3.98
C VAL A 124 -12.19 -7.16 -4.36
N ALA A 125 -11.12 -6.41 -4.08
CA ALA A 125 -11.02 -5.00 -4.51
C ALA A 125 -11.17 -4.85 -6.02
N ILE A 126 -10.44 -5.66 -6.81
CA ILE A 126 -10.54 -5.66 -8.28
C ILE A 126 -11.97 -5.99 -8.75
N PHE A 127 -12.57 -7.05 -8.22
CA PHE A 127 -13.89 -7.51 -8.64
C PHE A 127 -15.00 -6.53 -8.24
N VAL A 128 -14.94 -5.99 -7.01
CA VAL A 128 -15.89 -5.00 -6.53
C VAL A 128 -15.76 -3.73 -7.36
N ASP A 129 -14.56 -3.21 -7.58
CA ASP A 129 -14.38 -1.98 -8.35
C ASP A 129 -14.89 -2.12 -9.79
N THR A 130 -14.65 -3.28 -10.41
CA THR A 130 -15.05 -3.54 -11.80
C THR A 130 -16.55 -3.78 -11.93
N PHE A 131 -17.14 -4.58 -11.04
CA PHE A 131 -18.48 -5.13 -11.20
C PHE A 131 -19.52 -4.61 -10.21
N TRP A 132 -19.19 -3.60 -9.39
CA TRP A 132 -20.14 -3.02 -8.42
C TRP A 132 -21.45 -2.58 -9.07
N CYS A 133 -21.37 -1.93 -10.23
CA CYS A 133 -22.53 -1.44 -11.00
C CYS A 133 -23.11 -2.48 -11.97
N GLY A 134 -22.72 -3.75 -11.84
CA GLY A 134 -23.14 -4.85 -12.71
C GLY A 134 -22.10 -5.24 -13.76
N VAL A 135 -22.49 -6.14 -14.66
CA VAL A 135 -21.61 -6.73 -15.68
C VAL A 135 -21.23 -5.72 -16.78
N ASN A 136 -22.08 -4.71 -17.02
CA ASN A 136 -21.83 -3.67 -17.99
C ASN A 136 -20.93 -2.57 -17.37
N VAL A 137 -19.62 -2.81 -17.40
CA VAL A 137 -18.58 -1.94 -16.81
C VAL A 137 -18.72 -0.45 -17.22
N PRO A 138 -19.07 -0.10 -18.47
CA PRO A 138 -19.33 1.28 -18.88
C PRO A 138 -20.32 2.10 -18.06
N ILE A 139 -21.21 1.45 -17.30
CA ILE A 139 -22.14 2.16 -16.41
C ILE A 139 -21.41 3.02 -15.40
N ASN A 140 -20.21 2.60 -14.94
CA ASN A 140 -19.41 3.34 -13.96
C ASN A 140 -19.05 4.77 -14.38
N TRP A 141 -19.06 5.07 -15.68
CA TRP A 141 -18.81 6.41 -16.22
C TRP A 141 -19.98 6.96 -17.03
N SER A 142 -21.19 6.44 -16.80
CA SER A 142 -22.41 7.01 -17.37
C SER A 142 -22.68 8.42 -16.80
N ILE A 143 -23.20 9.30 -17.65
CA ILE A 143 -23.61 10.67 -17.31
C ILE A 143 -25.11 10.77 -16.99
N GLU A 144 -25.84 9.65 -17.05
CA GLU A 144 -27.25 9.64 -16.71
C GLU A 144 -27.47 10.04 -15.24
N PRO A 145 -28.49 10.87 -14.93
CA PRO A 145 -28.82 11.22 -13.55
C PRO A 145 -29.06 9.96 -12.71
N GLY A 146 -28.35 9.85 -11.58
CA GLY A 146 -28.45 8.67 -10.70
C GLY A 146 -27.73 7.42 -11.21
N ALA A 147 -26.90 7.52 -12.25
CA ALA A 147 -26.07 6.41 -12.69
C ALA A 147 -25.17 5.90 -11.55
N CYS A 148 -25.07 4.58 -11.43
CA CYS A 148 -24.18 3.94 -10.48
C CYS A 148 -22.71 4.19 -10.86
N ALA A 149 -21.88 4.55 -9.88
CA ALA A 149 -20.43 4.57 -10.03
C ALA A 149 -19.77 3.96 -8.79
N SER A 150 -18.83 3.04 -9.01
CA SER A 150 -18.05 2.44 -7.92
C SER A 150 -17.29 3.51 -7.11
N TYR A 151 -16.68 4.47 -7.80
CA TYR A 151 -15.89 5.56 -7.21
C TYR A 151 -16.65 6.39 -6.15
N SER A 152 -17.93 6.69 -6.38
CA SER A 152 -18.75 7.50 -5.47
C SER A 152 -19.51 6.67 -4.43
N SER A 153 -19.39 5.34 -4.46
CA SER A 153 -20.08 4.43 -3.56
C SER A 153 -19.41 4.36 -2.19
N ALA A 154 -20.07 4.92 -1.17
CA ALA A 154 -19.61 4.82 0.21
C ALA A 154 -19.50 3.37 0.72
N VAL A 155 -20.29 2.45 0.16
CA VAL A 155 -20.25 1.02 0.53
C VAL A 155 -18.98 0.36 -0.01
N VAL A 156 -18.65 0.61 -1.28
CA VAL A 156 -17.40 0.10 -1.89
C VAL A 156 -16.20 0.63 -1.14
N PHE A 157 -16.18 1.95 -0.91
CA PHE A 157 -15.11 2.59 -0.15
C PHE A 157 -14.90 1.94 1.23
N LYS A 158 -15.96 1.78 2.03
CA LYS A 158 -15.86 1.17 3.37
C LYS A 158 -15.37 -0.28 3.30
N LEU A 159 -15.82 -1.05 2.30
CA LEU A 159 -15.41 -2.44 2.10
C LEU A 159 -13.91 -2.53 1.77
N ASN A 160 -13.45 -1.80 0.75
CA ASN A 160 -12.05 -1.80 0.32
C ASN A 160 -11.13 -1.31 1.43
N TRP A 161 -11.52 -0.23 2.13
CA TRP A 161 -10.78 0.25 3.30
C TRP A 161 -10.69 -0.81 4.41
N SER A 162 -11.80 -1.46 4.76
CA SER A 162 -11.81 -2.47 5.84
C SER A 162 -10.90 -3.65 5.51
N LEU A 163 -10.94 -4.15 4.28
CA LEU A 163 -10.08 -5.25 3.84
C LEU A 163 -8.61 -4.86 3.85
N CYS A 164 -8.31 -3.65 3.35
CA CYS A 164 -6.97 -3.09 3.37
C CYS A 164 -6.45 -2.97 4.81
N PHE A 165 -7.22 -2.34 5.70
CA PHE A 165 -6.88 -2.16 7.10
C PHE A 165 -6.63 -3.48 7.83
N VAL A 166 -7.52 -4.47 7.65
CA VAL A 166 -7.34 -5.81 8.26
C VAL A 166 -6.05 -6.47 7.75
N SER A 167 -5.74 -6.36 6.47
CA SER A 167 -4.49 -6.93 5.92
C SER A 167 -3.24 -6.29 6.55
N GLU A 168 -3.28 -4.98 6.85
CA GLU A 168 -2.19 -4.26 7.51
C GLU A 168 -2.02 -4.69 8.96
N VAL A 169 -3.13 -4.85 9.70
CA VAL A 169 -3.11 -5.39 11.06
C VAL A 169 -2.52 -6.81 11.06
N LEU A 170 -2.92 -7.68 10.14
CA LEU A 170 -2.38 -9.04 10.05
C LEU A 170 -0.87 -9.05 9.75
N LEU A 171 -0.39 -8.17 8.88
CA LEU A 171 1.03 -8.01 8.59
C LEU A 171 1.83 -7.48 9.77
N LEU A 172 1.27 -6.51 10.51
CA LEU A 172 1.85 -5.98 11.74
C LEU A 172 1.92 -7.06 12.84
N LEU A 173 0.89 -7.89 12.97
CA LEU A 173 0.79 -8.90 14.01
C LEU A 173 1.70 -10.12 13.75
N LEU A 174 2.02 -10.40 12.49
CA LEU A 174 2.80 -11.56 12.08
C LEU A 174 4.14 -11.76 12.84
N PRO A 175 4.97 -10.73 13.07
CA PRO A 175 6.22 -10.88 13.84
C PRO A 175 6.04 -11.03 15.37
N PHE A 176 4.85 -10.83 15.96
CA PHE A 176 4.68 -10.88 17.43
C PHE A 176 5.01 -12.23 18.08
N PRO A 177 4.59 -13.39 17.54
CA PRO A 177 4.91 -14.69 18.14
C PRO A 177 6.42 -14.99 18.17
N LEU A 178 7.22 -14.33 17.33
CA LEU A 178 8.68 -14.40 17.42
C LEU A 178 9.18 -13.72 18.69
N LEU A 179 8.57 -12.59 19.10
CA LEU A 179 8.98 -11.81 20.26
C LEU A 179 8.93 -12.60 21.57
N GLN A 180 7.92 -13.47 21.70
CA GLN A 180 7.70 -14.25 22.93
C GLN A 180 8.83 -15.26 23.21
N ASN A 181 9.61 -15.62 22.18
CA ASN A 181 10.73 -16.56 22.29
C ASN A 181 12.11 -15.87 22.33
N LEU A 182 12.16 -14.52 22.37
CA LEU A 182 13.41 -13.73 22.29
C LEU A 182 14.18 -13.60 23.61
N ARG A 183 14.01 -14.51 24.58
CA ARG A 183 14.76 -14.45 25.85
C ARG A 183 16.28 -14.55 25.64
N THR A 184 16.72 -14.97 24.45
CA THR A 184 18.13 -15.07 24.01
C THR A 184 18.46 -14.22 22.77
N ALA A 185 17.56 -13.33 22.34
CA ALA A 185 17.76 -12.58 21.10
C ALA A 185 18.85 -11.52 21.21
N SER A 186 19.62 -11.35 20.14
CA SER A 186 20.61 -10.29 20.06
C SER A 186 19.94 -8.91 20.12
N ARG A 187 20.62 -7.91 20.70
CA ARG A 187 20.15 -6.50 20.71
C ARG A 187 19.72 -6.00 19.32
N HIS A 188 20.31 -6.56 18.26
CA HIS A 188 20.03 -6.22 16.87
C HIS A 188 18.70 -6.78 16.35
N GLU A 189 18.33 -8.01 16.74
CA GLU A 189 17.03 -8.57 16.39
C GLU A 189 15.90 -7.78 17.04
N PHE A 190 16.10 -7.40 18.31
CA PHE A 190 15.15 -6.56 19.05
C PHE A 190 14.97 -5.17 18.40
N ALA A 191 16.06 -4.48 18.03
CA ALA A 191 15.98 -3.19 17.35
C ALA A 191 15.26 -3.30 15.98
N SER A 192 15.57 -4.36 15.23
CA SER A 192 14.97 -4.62 13.90
C SER A 192 13.47 -4.89 13.96
N LEU A 193 13.01 -5.53 15.04
CA LEU A 193 11.60 -5.78 15.31
C LEU A 193 10.87 -4.49 15.71
N ASN A 194 11.44 -3.69 16.61
CA ASN A 194 10.86 -2.40 16.98
C ASN A 194 10.67 -1.48 15.77
N ILE A 195 11.63 -1.47 14.84
CA ILE A 195 11.50 -0.71 13.59
C ILE A 195 10.33 -1.24 12.73
N LEU A 196 10.14 -2.57 12.61
CA LEU A 196 8.98 -3.12 11.89
C LEU A 196 7.66 -2.70 12.52
N PHE A 197 7.58 -2.77 13.85
CA PHE A 197 6.38 -2.36 14.58
C PHE A 197 6.08 -0.88 14.39
N ALA A 198 7.09 -0.02 14.53
CA ALA A 198 6.94 1.41 14.29
C ALA A 198 6.43 1.69 12.86
N LEU A 199 7.02 1.02 11.85
CA LEU A 199 6.59 1.19 10.47
C LEU A 199 5.15 0.72 10.24
N GLY A 200 4.73 -0.44 10.76
CA GLY A 200 3.36 -0.89 10.57
C GLY A 200 2.33 -0.08 11.37
N ILE A 201 2.69 0.47 12.53
CA ILE A 201 1.85 1.44 13.26
C ILE A 201 1.65 2.71 12.41
N ILE A 202 2.69 3.18 11.73
CA ILE A 202 2.58 4.34 10.82
C ILE A 202 1.59 4.04 9.70
N THR A 203 1.64 2.87 9.06
CA THR A 203 0.67 2.52 8.00
C THR A 203 -0.77 2.56 8.51
N ILE A 204 -1.02 1.90 9.65
CA ILE A 204 -2.35 1.85 10.27
C ILE A 204 -2.83 3.26 10.65
N ALA A 205 -1.95 4.10 11.19
CA ALA A 205 -2.29 5.47 11.57
C ALA A 205 -2.65 6.32 10.35
N VAL A 206 -1.91 6.19 9.24
CA VAL A 206 -2.20 6.90 7.98
C VAL A 206 -3.52 6.40 7.38
N SER A 207 -3.76 5.09 7.37
CA SER A 207 -5.02 4.49 6.87
C SER A 207 -6.24 4.93 7.69
N ALA A 208 -6.10 4.96 9.02
CA ALA A 208 -7.13 5.47 9.92
C ALA A 208 -7.36 6.98 9.74
N GLY A 209 -6.29 7.75 9.55
CA GLY A 209 -6.34 9.17 9.24
C GLY A 209 -7.15 9.46 7.99
N ARG A 210 -6.90 8.73 6.89
CA ARG A 210 -7.68 8.84 5.64
C ARG A 210 -9.15 8.51 5.85
N PHE A 211 -9.46 7.46 6.60
CA PHE A 211 -10.85 7.10 6.88
C PHE A 211 -11.56 8.20 7.67
N ALA A 212 -10.91 8.74 8.71
CA ALA A 212 -11.45 9.84 9.49
C ALA A 212 -11.66 11.10 8.64
N THR A 213 -10.72 11.45 7.75
CA THR A 213 -10.88 12.62 6.87
C THR A 213 -11.99 12.41 5.84
N MET A 214 -12.12 11.23 5.23
CA MET A 214 -13.22 10.95 4.32
C MET A 214 -14.61 10.98 4.99
N LEU A 215 -14.70 10.73 6.30
CA LEU A 215 -15.96 10.87 7.04
C LEU A 215 -16.35 12.33 7.33
N VAL A 216 -15.36 13.22 7.43
CA VAL A 216 -15.57 14.62 7.85
C VAL A 216 -15.56 15.59 6.66
N LEU A 217 -14.64 15.38 5.72
CA LEU A 217 -14.38 16.24 4.57
C LEU A 217 -14.84 15.52 3.30
N ILE A 218 -16.14 15.59 3.03
CA ILE A 218 -16.71 15.10 1.78
C ILE A 218 -16.26 16.07 0.68
N ASN A 219 -15.72 15.55 -0.43
CA ASN A 219 -15.44 16.34 -1.65
C ASN A 219 -14.27 17.31 -1.56
N ASP A 220 -13.23 16.96 -0.81
CA ASP A 220 -12.04 17.80 -0.57
C ASP A 220 -10.77 17.22 -1.24
N ILE A 221 -9.91 18.11 -1.73
CA ILE A 221 -8.61 17.78 -2.34
C ILE A 221 -7.73 16.94 -1.39
N SER A 222 -7.88 17.14 -0.09
CA SER A 222 -7.18 16.38 0.95
C SER A 222 -7.39 14.87 0.84
N VAL A 223 -8.51 14.41 0.28
CA VAL A 223 -8.81 12.98 0.09
C VAL A 223 -7.80 12.32 -0.85
N TYR A 224 -7.46 12.98 -1.97
CA TYR A 224 -6.46 12.51 -2.93
C TYR A 224 -5.05 12.50 -2.31
N VAL A 225 -4.72 13.57 -1.58
CA VAL A 225 -3.43 13.69 -0.89
C VAL A 225 -3.24 12.58 0.15
N TRP A 226 -4.28 12.24 0.91
CA TRP A 226 -4.26 11.15 1.87
C TRP A 226 -4.10 9.78 1.19
N ALA A 227 -4.82 9.53 0.10
CA ALA A 227 -4.69 8.30 -0.68
C ALA A 227 -3.26 8.13 -1.23
N THR A 228 -2.72 9.16 -1.88
CA THR A 228 -1.34 9.15 -2.38
C THR A 228 -0.33 8.96 -1.25
N THR A 229 -0.55 9.61 -0.10
CA THR A 229 0.34 9.48 1.07
C THR A 229 0.32 8.06 1.65
N GLU A 230 -0.86 7.45 1.83
CA GLU A 230 -1.00 6.07 2.30
C GLU A 230 -0.27 5.08 1.39
N PHE A 231 -0.42 5.26 0.08
CA PHE A 231 0.21 4.38 -0.89
C PHE A 231 1.73 4.59 -0.95
N ALA A 232 2.20 5.85 -0.99
CA ALA A 232 3.63 6.17 -0.95
C ALA A 232 4.32 5.68 0.33
N VAL A 233 3.69 5.87 1.49
CA VAL A 233 4.21 5.40 2.79
C VAL A 233 4.32 3.88 2.80
N SER A 234 3.31 3.16 2.28
CA SER A 234 3.35 1.70 2.15
C SER A 234 4.54 1.23 1.31
N GLN A 235 4.83 1.90 0.19
CA GLN A 235 5.99 1.61 -0.65
C GLN A 235 7.32 1.91 0.04
N ILE A 236 7.42 3.04 0.74
CA ILE A 236 8.62 3.46 1.49
C ILE A 236 8.94 2.45 2.59
N ILE A 237 7.94 2.02 3.35
CA ILE A 237 8.07 1.05 4.44
C ILE A 237 8.63 -0.26 3.92
N VAL A 238 8.00 -0.83 2.88
CA VAL A 238 8.45 -2.09 2.31
C VAL A 238 9.85 -1.92 1.73
N SER A 239 10.13 -0.81 1.05
CA SER A 239 11.46 -0.51 0.51
C SER A 239 12.52 -0.50 1.60
N SER A 240 12.21 0.11 2.74
CA SER A 240 13.05 0.21 3.95
C SER A 240 13.30 -1.13 4.63
N MET A 241 12.39 -2.11 4.52
CA MET A 241 12.60 -3.43 5.13
C MET A 241 13.83 -4.17 4.56
N ALA A 242 14.23 -3.92 3.31
CA ALA A 242 15.43 -4.53 2.71
C ALA A 242 16.73 -3.74 2.99
N LEU A 243 16.62 -2.50 3.51
CA LEU A 243 17.77 -1.65 3.83
C LEU A 243 18.45 -2.02 5.17
N ARG A 244 17.86 -2.96 5.93
CA ARG A 244 18.36 -3.45 7.24
C ARG A 244 19.86 -3.80 7.26
N PRO A 245 20.43 -4.51 6.27
CA PRO A 245 21.84 -4.90 6.32
C PRO A 245 22.79 -3.70 6.14
N LEU A 246 22.35 -2.63 5.47
CA LEU A 246 23.17 -1.42 5.27
C LEU A 246 23.09 -0.44 6.42
N LEU A 247 21.91 -0.23 7.00
CA LEU A 247 21.80 0.52 8.25
C LEU A 247 22.72 -0.08 9.32
N LYS A 248 22.83 -1.42 9.35
CA LYS A 248 23.80 -2.13 10.20
C LYS A 248 25.25 -1.74 9.91
N ARG A 249 25.66 -1.68 8.63
CA ARG A 249 27.05 -1.38 8.22
C ARG A 249 27.43 0.09 8.41
N ILE A 250 26.49 1.00 8.15
CA ILE A 250 26.67 2.44 8.35
C ILE A 250 26.76 2.74 9.85
N TRP A 251 25.84 2.20 10.65
CA TRP A 251 25.82 2.42 12.09
C TRP A 251 27.04 1.81 12.80
N SER A 252 27.53 0.65 12.37
CA SER A 252 28.80 0.10 12.88
C SER A 252 30.01 0.95 12.50
N SER A 253 30.01 1.55 11.31
CA SER A 253 31.09 2.44 10.85
C SER A 253 31.14 3.76 11.61
N PHE A 254 29.99 4.26 12.06
CA PHE A 254 29.90 5.48 12.87
C PHE A 254 30.35 5.28 14.32
N TYR A 255 30.23 4.06 14.86
CA TYR A 255 30.68 3.72 16.22
C TYR A 255 32.10 3.16 16.28
N SER A 256 32.71 2.86 15.13
CA SER A 256 34.10 2.41 15.03
C SER A 256 35.10 3.53 14.70
N SER A 257 34.65 4.79 14.73
CA SER A 257 35.46 5.99 14.53
C SER A 257 35.33 6.91 15.73
#